data_AF-A0A9E1U258-F1
#
_entry.id   AF-A0A9E1U258-F1
#
_cell.length_a   1.000
_cell.length_b   1.000
_cell.length_c   1.000
_cell.angle_alpha   90.00
_cell.angle_beta   90.00
_cell.angle_gamma   90.00
#
_symmetry.space_group_name_H-M   'P 1'
#
loop_
_entity.id
_entity.type
_entity.pdbx_description
1 polymer ?
#
loop_
_entity_poly.entity_id
_entity_poly.type
_entity_poly.pdbx_seq_one_letter_code
_entity_poly.pdbx_strand_id
1 'polypeptide(L)'
;MRWILRPLSLDLRGLAALRVLLGVLVMLDALIRSSDLIAHYGDSGVLPRSVLLTEFSNPYHFSLLFLSGQPLWVGLCLLVYGCAGLALALGWRTWWSTLVAWLLMLSLHNRNPVVLNAGDVYFRVLLCWSLFLPLAARCSLDRARSLAGFKPAANLSEQEVLTGGAVGFVLQVVLMYVCTVALKTSTEWWPEGTAVWYAITLEQFTTPLGDQLQNFPELLKWLTWGVYGVEWVGPLLLLCPFWHVWMRTIGVLLLISLHLGLILTMEL
;
A
#
# COMPACT_ATOMS: atom_id res chain seq x y z
N MET A 1 -29.88 -2.11 -11.52
CA MET A 1 -29.05 -1.72 -10.37
C MET A 1 -27.77 -2.55 -10.21
N ARG A 2 -27.82 -3.90 -10.24
CA ARG A 2 -26.64 -4.77 -10.08
C ARG A 2 -25.46 -4.47 -11.01
N TRP A 3 -25.71 -4.01 -12.22
CA TRP A 3 -24.66 -3.77 -13.21
C TRP A 3 -23.81 -2.52 -12.92
N ILE A 4 -24.37 -1.51 -12.27
CA ILE A 4 -23.66 -0.27 -11.86
C ILE A 4 -22.73 -0.55 -10.66
N LEU A 5 -23.13 -1.46 -9.77
CA LEU A 5 -22.36 -1.79 -8.56
C LEU A 5 -21.30 -2.88 -8.81
N ARG A 6 -21.30 -3.50 -10.00
CA ARG A 6 -20.39 -4.59 -10.34
C ARG A 6 -18.91 -4.20 -10.28
N PRO A 7 -18.47 -3.00 -10.71
CA PRO A 7 -17.07 -2.58 -10.55
C PRO A 7 -16.61 -2.49 -9.10
N LEU A 8 -17.55 -2.30 -8.16
CA LEU A 8 -17.29 -2.23 -6.73
C LEU A 8 -17.24 -3.60 -6.05
N SER A 9 -17.57 -4.69 -6.75
CA SER A 9 -17.39 -6.04 -6.23
C SER A 9 -15.92 -6.47 -6.34
N LEU A 10 -15.50 -7.29 -5.37
CA LEU A 10 -14.14 -7.83 -5.28
C LEU A 10 -14.16 -9.35 -5.39
N ASP A 11 -13.26 -9.91 -6.20
CA ASP A 11 -13.05 -11.35 -6.29
C ASP A 11 -12.32 -11.86 -5.03
N LEU A 12 -12.88 -12.90 -4.41
CA LEU A 12 -12.29 -13.58 -3.26
C LEU A 12 -10.90 -14.17 -3.55
N ARG A 13 -10.58 -14.52 -4.80
CA ARG A 13 -9.24 -14.98 -5.19
C ARG A 13 -8.24 -13.83 -5.12
N GLY A 14 -8.64 -12.66 -5.63
CA GLY A 14 -7.88 -11.41 -5.51
C GLY A 14 -7.65 -11.02 -4.04
N LEU A 15 -8.65 -11.19 -3.18
CA LEU A 15 -8.50 -10.94 -1.74
C LEU A 15 -7.53 -11.92 -1.06
N ALA A 16 -7.46 -13.18 -1.48
CA ALA A 16 -6.46 -14.11 -0.98
C ALA A 16 -5.05 -13.71 -1.39
N ALA A 17 -4.86 -13.29 -2.65
CA ALA A 17 -3.58 -12.76 -3.13
C ALA A 17 -3.18 -11.48 -2.37
N LEU A 18 -4.13 -10.54 -2.20
CA LEU A 18 -3.95 -9.33 -1.40
C LEU A 18 -3.50 -9.67 0.02
N ARG A 19 -4.14 -10.63 0.69
CA ARG A 19 -3.76 -11.04 2.05
C ARG A 19 -2.31 -11.51 2.13
N VAL A 20 -1.89 -12.37 1.18
CA VAL A 20 -0.51 -12.86 1.12
C VAL A 20 0.47 -11.71 0.89
N LEU A 21 0.17 -10.84 -0.09
CA LEU A 21 1.01 -9.68 -0.41
C LEU A 21 1.14 -8.71 0.77
N LEU A 22 0.03 -8.35 1.43
CA LEU A 22 0.06 -7.48 2.61
C LEU A 22 0.88 -8.10 3.75
N GLY A 23 0.71 -9.40 4.01
CA GLY A 23 1.49 -10.09 5.03
C GLY A 23 2.98 -10.11 4.73
N VAL A 24 3.36 -10.38 3.48
CA VAL A 24 4.77 -10.33 3.02
C VAL A 24 5.33 -8.92 3.10
N LEU A 25 4.59 -7.90 2.67
CA LEU A 25 5.01 -6.51 2.76
C LEU A 25 5.22 -6.07 4.22
N VAL A 26 4.34 -6.47 5.14
CA VAL A 26 4.54 -6.22 6.59
C VAL A 26 5.84 -6.87 7.08
N MET A 27 6.13 -8.10 6.66
CA MET A 27 7.37 -8.78 7.03
C MET A 27 8.61 -8.08 6.45
N LEU A 28 8.58 -7.70 5.18
CA LEU A 28 9.69 -7.00 4.53
C LEU A 28 9.92 -5.62 5.17
N ASP A 29 8.85 -4.88 5.43
CA ASP A 29 8.90 -3.59 6.15
C ASP A 29 9.53 -3.74 7.54
N ALA A 30 9.13 -4.79 8.29
CA ALA A 30 9.74 -5.10 9.59
C ALA A 30 11.25 -5.40 9.48
N LEU A 31 11.66 -6.18 8.46
CA LEU A 31 13.05 -6.55 8.23
C LEU A 31 13.89 -5.33 7.84
N ILE A 32 13.42 -4.53 6.89
CA ILE A 32 14.11 -3.31 6.44
C ILE A 32 14.30 -2.35 7.62
N ARG A 33 13.25 -2.10 8.40
CA ARG A 33 13.31 -1.21 9.56
C ARG A 33 14.14 -1.77 10.72
N SER A 34 14.38 -3.08 10.76
CA SER A 34 15.24 -3.69 11.79
C SER A 34 16.73 -3.38 11.59
N SER A 35 17.16 -3.13 10.35
CA SER A 35 18.56 -2.79 10.03
C SER A 35 18.99 -1.46 10.67
N ASP A 36 18.10 -0.46 10.65
CA ASP A 36 18.37 0.90 11.12
C ASP A 36 17.58 1.26 12.40
N LEU A 37 17.26 0.24 13.19
CA LEU A 37 16.38 0.36 14.35
C LEU A 37 16.82 1.45 15.33
N ILE A 38 18.09 1.45 15.72
CA ILE A 38 18.62 2.42 16.70
C ILE A 38 18.61 3.82 16.10
N ALA A 39 19.05 3.96 14.84
CA ALA A 39 19.15 5.24 14.17
C ALA A 39 17.79 5.92 14.00
N HIS A 40 16.75 5.17 13.63
CA HIS A 40 15.43 5.73 13.31
C HIS A 40 14.44 5.77 14.47
N TYR A 41 14.56 4.87 15.45
CA TYR A 41 13.52 4.69 16.48
C TYR A 41 14.04 4.75 17.91
N GLY A 42 15.35 4.59 18.12
CA GLY A 42 15.98 4.69 19.44
C GLY A 42 16.07 6.12 19.97
N ASP A 43 16.15 6.28 21.29
CA ASP A 43 16.39 7.60 21.91
C ASP A 43 17.81 8.11 21.67
N SER A 44 18.77 7.22 21.42
CA SER A 44 20.14 7.55 20.99
C SER A 44 20.26 7.72 19.47
N GLY A 45 19.15 7.69 18.74
CA GLY A 45 19.10 7.81 17.28
C GLY A 45 19.07 9.26 16.80
N VAL A 46 18.80 9.41 15.50
CA VAL A 46 18.73 10.70 14.81
C VAL A 46 17.55 11.56 15.31
N LEU A 47 16.44 10.92 15.67
CA LEU A 47 15.25 11.59 16.19
C LEU A 47 14.84 11.05 17.58
N PRO A 48 15.47 11.55 18.66
CA PRO A 48 15.10 11.21 20.03
C PRO A 48 13.63 11.56 20.33
N ARG A 49 12.96 10.78 21.20
CA ARG A 49 11.55 11.05 21.55
C ARG A 49 11.34 12.44 22.17
N SER A 50 12.31 12.94 22.94
CA SER A 50 12.24 14.28 23.55
C SER A 50 12.11 15.39 22.50
N VAL A 51 12.85 15.28 21.39
CA VAL A 51 12.80 16.23 20.27
C VAL A 51 11.49 16.08 19.50
N LEU A 52 11.07 14.84 19.21
CA LEU A 52 9.80 14.58 18.53
C LEU A 52 8.59 15.16 19.31
N LEU A 53 8.56 14.96 20.63
CA LEU A 53 7.46 15.41 21.49
C LEU A 53 7.49 16.91 21.79
N THR A 54 8.52 17.64 21.37
CA THR A 54 8.61 19.10 21.53
C THR A 54 8.41 19.82 20.20
N GLU A 55 9.09 19.38 19.16
CA GLU A 55 9.11 20.04 17.84
C GLU A 55 8.02 19.53 16.88
N PHE A 56 7.62 18.25 17.01
CA PHE A 56 6.67 17.58 16.11
C PHE A 56 5.42 17.08 16.84
N SER A 57 5.19 17.59 18.05
CA SER A 57 4.13 17.07 18.92
C SER A 57 2.76 17.30 18.31
N ASN A 58 2.04 16.23 18.05
CA ASN A 58 0.63 16.27 17.76
C ASN A 58 -0.10 15.46 18.84
N PRO A 59 -0.94 16.07 19.69
CA PRO A 59 -1.62 15.37 20.78
C PRO A 59 -2.55 14.25 20.30
N TYR A 60 -2.90 14.24 19.01
CA TYR A 60 -3.72 13.19 18.40
C TYR A 60 -2.91 12.02 17.84
N HIS A 61 -1.57 12.06 17.90
CA HIS A 61 -0.72 10.97 17.41
C HIS A 61 -0.55 9.88 18.48
N PHE A 62 -1.12 8.71 18.21
CA PHE A 62 -0.92 7.52 19.03
C PHE A 62 0.29 6.72 18.55
N SER A 63 1.21 6.37 19.45
CA SER A 63 2.26 5.39 19.18
C SER A 63 2.62 4.57 20.41
N LEU A 64 2.57 3.25 20.28
CA LEU A 64 3.09 2.32 21.30
C LEU A 64 4.60 2.49 21.52
N LEU A 65 5.33 3.00 20.53
CA LEU A 65 6.77 3.25 20.64
C LEU A 65 7.08 4.51 21.47
N PHE A 66 6.08 5.29 21.88
CA PHE A 66 6.30 6.37 22.85
C PHE A 66 6.45 5.87 24.28
N LEU A 67 6.08 4.63 24.58
CA LEU A 67 6.23 4.05 25.92
C LEU A 67 7.70 3.90 26.32
N SER A 68 8.58 3.53 25.38
CA SER A 68 10.02 3.40 25.62
C SER A 68 10.81 3.60 24.33
N GLY A 69 11.93 4.30 24.41
CA GLY A 69 12.87 4.50 23.29
C GLY A 69 14.10 3.58 23.41
N GLN A 70 14.05 2.60 24.32
CA GLN A 70 15.08 1.57 24.40
C GLN A 70 15.04 0.69 23.15
N PRO A 71 16.20 0.36 22.54
CA PRO A 71 16.26 -0.49 21.35
C PRO A 71 15.55 -1.84 21.52
N LEU A 72 15.59 -2.41 22.73
CA LEU A 72 14.91 -3.66 23.04
C LEU A 72 13.38 -3.55 22.88
N TRP A 73 12.77 -2.45 23.34
CA TRP A 73 11.32 -2.26 23.21
C TRP A 73 10.91 -2.15 21.73
N VAL A 74 11.64 -1.33 20.97
CA VAL A 74 11.40 -1.18 19.52
C VAL A 74 11.58 -2.52 18.81
N GLY A 75 12.63 -3.28 19.16
CA GLY A 75 12.89 -4.60 18.57
C GLY A 75 11.77 -5.61 18.85
N LEU A 76 11.22 -5.61 20.06
CA LEU A 76 10.05 -6.42 20.40
C LEU A 76 8.81 -6.00 19.59
N CYS A 77 8.55 -4.70 19.44
CA CYS A 77 7.46 -4.21 18.59
C CYS A 77 7.62 -4.65 17.14
N LEU A 78 8.82 -4.54 16.56
CA LEU A 78 9.12 -4.98 15.20
C LEU A 78 9.01 -6.50 15.03
N LEU A 79 9.42 -7.27 16.03
CA LEU A 79 9.26 -8.73 16.03
C LEU A 79 7.78 -9.12 16.00
N VAL A 80 6.95 -8.52 16.87
CA VAL A 80 5.51 -8.76 16.89
C VAL A 80 4.85 -8.34 15.58
N TYR A 81 5.28 -7.21 15.01
CA TYR A 81 4.81 -6.71 13.73
C TYR A 81 5.13 -7.69 12.58
N GLY A 82 6.38 -8.16 12.47
CA GLY A 82 6.78 -9.17 11.49
C GLY A 82 6.03 -10.51 11.67
N CYS A 83 5.87 -10.97 12.91
CA CYS A 83 5.06 -12.17 13.20
C CYS A 83 3.59 -12.00 12.83
N ALA A 84 3.01 -10.80 13.02
CA ALA A 84 1.67 -10.49 12.58
C ALA A 84 1.56 -10.53 11.04
N GLY A 85 2.58 -10.04 10.32
CA GLY A 85 2.70 -10.18 8.86
C GLY A 85 2.71 -11.64 8.40
N LEU A 86 3.51 -12.49 9.06
CA LEU A 86 3.54 -13.92 8.77
C LEU A 86 2.18 -14.60 9.02
N ALA A 87 1.56 -14.31 10.18
CA ALA A 87 0.23 -14.82 10.51
C ALA A 87 -0.83 -14.35 9.49
N LEU A 88 -0.74 -13.10 9.04
CA LEU A 88 -1.61 -12.54 8.01
C LEU A 88 -1.42 -13.26 6.66
N ALA A 89 -0.17 -13.46 6.21
CA ALA A 89 0.12 -14.13 4.96
C ALA A 89 -0.46 -15.57 4.93
N LEU A 90 -0.23 -16.32 6.02
CA LEU A 90 -0.79 -17.66 6.20
C LEU A 90 -2.31 -17.67 6.39
N GLY A 91 -2.92 -16.54 6.72
CA GLY A 91 -4.33 -16.43 7.05
C GLY A 91 -4.67 -17.14 8.35
N TRP A 92 -3.84 -16.97 9.37
CA TRP A 92 -4.06 -17.45 10.73
C TRP A 92 -4.54 -16.29 11.61
N ARG A 93 -5.71 -16.46 12.24
CA ARG A 93 -6.41 -15.41 12.99
C ARG A 93 -6.42 -14.09 12.22
N THR A 94 -6.79 -14.16 10.94
CA THR A 94 -6.58 -13.14 9.90
C THR A 94 -7.01 -11.74 10.32
N TRP A 95 -8.14 -11.60 11.01
CA TRP A 95 -8.62 -10.30 11.48
C TRP A 95 -7.69 -9.71 12.55
N TRP A 96 -7.30 -10.50 13.55
CA TRP A 96 -6.40 -10.07 14.62
C TRP A 96 -4.98 -9.80 14.11
N SER A 97 -4.46 -10.63 13.21
CA SER A 97 -3.15 -10.39 12.61
C SER A 97 -3.13 -9.10 11.79
N THR A 98 -4.19 -8.82 11.02
CA THR A 98 -4.34 -7.53 10.32
C THR A 98 -4.40 -6.35 11.31
N LEU A 99 -5.17 -6.47 12.40
CA LEU A 99 -5.30 -5.40 13.39
C LEU A 99 -3.99 -5.09 14.10
N VAL A 100 -3.27 -6.12 14.54
CA VAL A 100 -1.97 -5.97 15.18
C VAL A 100 -0.95 -5.36 14.22
N ALA A 101 -0.90 -5.83 12.97
CA ALA A 101 -0.03 -5.25 11.95
C ALA A 101 -0.35 -3.77 11.72
N TRP A 102 -1.63 -3.41 11.58
CA TRP A 102 -2.05 -2.03 11.37
C TRP A 102 -1.73 -1.11 12.56
N LEU A 103 -1.99 -1.54 13.80
CA LEU A 103 -1.69 -0.76 15.00
C LEU A 103 -0.19 -0.51 15.19
N LEU A 104 0.64 -1.53 14.92
CA LEU A 104 2.09 -1.41 15.01
C LEU A 104 2.65 -0.55 13.88
N MET A 105 2.14 -0.66 12.66
CA MET A 105 2.49 0.25 11.55
C MET A 105 2.14 1.70 11.89
N LEU A 106 0.92 1.95 12.38
CA LEU A 106 0.52 3.29 12.84
C LEU A 106 1.48 3.82 13.92
N SER A 107 1.87 2.96 14.86
CA SER A 107 2.82 3.31 15.92
C SER A 107 4.22 3.63 15.36
N LEU A 108 4.74 2.84 14.43
CA LEU A 108 6.03 3.06 13.78
C LEU A 108 6.04 4.39 13.02
N HIS A 109 5.00 4.64 12.22
CA HIS A 109 4.89 5.86 11.43
C HIS A 109 4.77 7.12 12.30
N ASN A 110 4.02 7.05 13.40
CA ASN A 110 3.92 8.17 14.33
C ASN A 110 5.20 8.37 15.16
N ARG A 111 6.04 7.34 15.32
CA ARG A 111 7.32 7.45 16.04
C ARG A 111 8.39 8.19 15.23
N ASN A 112 8.37 8.07 13.91
CA ASN A 112 9.28 8.81 13.05
C ASN A 112 8.59 9.16 11.71
N PRO A 113 7.88 10.30 11.64
CA PRO A 113 7.19 10.71 10.42
C PRO A 113 8.15 11.19 9.31
N VAL A 114 9.40 11.51 9.66
CA VAL A 114 10.38 12.11 8.73
C VAL A 114 10.95 11.10 7.73
N VAL A 115 10.95 9.81 8.09
CA VAL A 115 11.45 8.72 7.24
C VAL A 115 10.35 8.06 6.39
N LEU A 116 9.16 8.66 6.32
CA LEU A 116 8.03 8.09 5.60
C LEU A 116 7.87 8.70 4.21
N ASN A 117 7.39 7.87 3.27
CA ASN A 117 6.98 8.31 1.95
C ASN A 117 5.45 8.17 1.75
N ALA A 118 4.94 8.57 0.58
CA ALA A 118 3.52 8.45 0.26
C ALA A 118 3.03 6.98 0.21
N GLY A 119 3.92 6.05 -0.13
CA GLY A 119 3.67 4.62 -0.15
C GLY A 119 3.36 4.06 1.25
N ASP A 120 4.09 4.50 2.28
CA ASP A 120 3.82 4.15 3.68
C ASP A 120 2.43 4.59 4.14
N VAL A 121 2.01 5.78 3.71
CA VAL A 121 0.66 6.30 3.99
C VAL A 121 -0.39 5.43 3.34
N TYR A 122 -0.21 5.12 2.06
CA TYR A 122 -1.13 4.26 1.33
C TYR A 122 -1.21 2.84 1.91
N PHE A 123 -0.06 2.24 2.26
CA PHE A 123 -0.01 0.90 2.84
C PHE A 123 -0.76 0.82 4.18
N ARG A 124 -0.62 1.85 5.03
CA ARG A 124 -1.38 1.97 6.27
C ARG A 124 -2.89 2.04 6.03
N VAL A 125 -3.33 2.75 4.99
CA VAL A 125 -4.75 2.83 4.62
C VAL A 125 -5.26 1.51 4.03
N LEU A 126 -4.45 0.79 3.25
CA LEU A 126 -4.81 -0.55 2.73
C LEU A 126 -5.02 -1.56 3.87
N LEU A 127 -4.13 -1.59 4.87
CA LEU A 127 -4.28 -2.44 6.05
C LEU A 127 -5.52 -2.06 6.87
N CYS A 128 -5.85 -0.76 6.96
CA CYS A 128 -7.07 -0.30 7.63
C CYS A 128 -8.32 -0.87 6.95
N TRP A 129 -8.47 -0.66 5.63
CA TRP A 129 -9.62 -1.17 4.89
C TRP A 129 -9.70 -2.69 4.88
N SER A 130 -8.54 -3.36 4.93
CA SER A 130 -8.43 -4.82 5.00
C SER A 130 -9.11 -5.44 6.22
N LEU A 131 -9.27 -4.69 7.32
CA LEU A 131 -10.02 -5.13 8.52
C LEU A 131 -11.50 -5.38 8.24
N PHE A 132 -12.05 -4.73 7.20
CA PHE A 132 -13.45 -4.82 6.80
C PHE A 132 -13.66 -5.76 5.60
N LEU A 133 -12.60 -6.42 5.14
CA LEU A 133 -12.64 -7.36 4.01
C LEU A 133 -12.60 -8.81 4.50
N PRO A 134 -13.30 -9.74 3.82
CA PRO A 134 -13.27 -11.16 4.18
C PRO A 134 -11.98 -11.85 3.69
N LEU A 135 -10.81 -11.39 4.15
CA LEU A 135 -9.49 -11.91 3.75
C LEU A 135 -9.27 -13.39 4.09
N ALA A 136 -10.00 -13.89 5.11
CA ALA A 136 -9.96 -15.29 5.50
C ALA A 136 -10.79 -16.21 4.58
N ALA A 137 -11.59 -15.67 3.66
CA ALA A 137 -12.56 -16.45 2.91
C ALA A 137 -11.96 -17.45 1.92
N ARG A 138 -10.69 -17.30 1.49
CA ARG A 138 -10.01 -18.20 0.54
C ARG A 138 -8.55 -18.43 0.95
N CYS A 139 -8.04 -19.62 0.65
CA CYS A 139 -6.63 -20.03 0.82
C CYS A 139 -6.03 -19.63 2.18
N SER A 140 -6.79 -19.73 3.28
CA SER A 140 -6.37 -19.35 4.63
C SER A 140 -6.36 -20.57 5.56
N LEU A 141 -5.50 -20.54 6.58
CA LEU A 141 -5.54 -21.53 7.66
C LEU A 141 -6.85 -21.43 8.46
N ASP A 142 -7.39 -20.23 8.65
CA ASP A 142 -8.68 -20.02 9.32
C ASP A 142 -9.82 -20.79 8.62
N ARG A 143 -9.86 -20.75 7.29
CA ARG A 143 -10.82 -21.53 6.50
C ARG A 143 -10.56 -23.02 6.60
N ALA A 144 -9.30 -23.45 6.51
CA ALA A 144 -8.94 -24.87 6.63
C ALA A 144 -9.41 -25.45 7.98
N ARG A 145 -9.28 -24.68 9.07
CA ARG A 145 -9.76 -25.07 10.41
C ARG A 145 -11.29 -25.10 10.50
N SER A 146 -11.97 -24.13 9.89
CA SER A 146 -13.45 -24.13 9.84
C SER A 146 -14.00 -25.34 9.06
N LEU A 147 -13.33 -25.77 8.00
CA LEU A 147 -13.72 -26.94 7.21
C LEU A 147 -13.41 -28.27 7.91
N ALA A 148 -12.36 -28.32 8.74
CA ALA A 148 -12.01 -29.49 9.52
C ALA A 148 -13.07 -29.83 10.60
N GLY A 149 -13.86 -28.84 11.05
CA GLY A 149 -14.92 -29.02 12.05
C GLY A 149 -16.34 -29.14 11.47
N PHE A 150 -16.57 -28.82 10.20
CA PHE A 150 -17.92 -28.77 9.60
C PHE A 150 -17.86 -29.14 8.12
N LYS A 151 -18.64 -30.15 7.69
CA LYS A 151 -18.85 -30.43 6.26
C LYS A 151 -19.74 -29.33 5.68
N PRO A 152 -19.27 -28.49 4.72
CA PRO A 152 -20.07 -27.37 4.25
C PRO A 152 -21.22 -27.86 3.36
N ALA A 153 -22.45 -27.61 3.80
CA ALA A 153 -23.64 -27.58 2.96
C ALA A 153 -23.96 -26.12 2.62
N ALA A 154 -23.13 -25.46 1.78
CA ALA A 154 -23.45 -24.14 1.25
C ALA A 154 -22.56 -23.78 0.03
N ASN A 155 -23.24 -23.44 -1.06
CA ASN A 155 -22.80 -22.90 -2.34
C ASN A 155 -21.38 -22.28 -2.37
N LEU A 156 -20.45 -23.02 -2.95
CA LEU A 156 -19.11 -22.59 -3.38
C LEU A 156 -19.12 -21.56 -4.54
N SER A 157 -20.29 -21.05 -4.94
CA SER A 157 -20.49 -20.31 -6.19
C SER A 157 -20.30 -18.79 -6.08
N GLU A 158 -20.35 -18.21 -4.89
CA GLU A 158 -20.12 -16.77 -4.73
C GLU A 158 -18.62 -16.48 -4.73
N GLN A 159 -18.12 -16.04 -5.89
CA GLN A 159 -16.73 -15.64 -6.09
C GLN A 159 -16.50 -14.15 -5.81
N GLU A 160 -17.57 -13.36 -5.76
CA GLU A 160 -17.50 -11.91 -5.60
C GLU A 160 -18.11 -11.48 -4.25
N VAL A 161 -17.54 -10.45 -3.65
CA VAL A 161 -18.03 -9.82 -2.42
C VAL A 161 -18.34 -8.37 -2.69
N LEU A 162 -19.54 -7.94 -2.28
CA LEU A 162 -19.99 -6.55 -2.31
C LEU A 162 -20.47 -6.15 -0.92
N THR A 163 -19.56 -5.59 -0.11
CA THR A 163 -19.83 -5.04 1.22
C THR A 163 -19.42 -3.58 1.29
N GLY A 164 -19.83 -2.85 2.33
CA GLY A 164 -19.36 -1.48 2.55
C GLY A 164 -17.82 -1.37 2.61
N GLY A 165 -17.15 -2.39 3.17
CA GLY A 165 -15.68 -2.48 3.17
C GLY A 165 -15.10 -2.66 1.77
N ALA A 166 -15.71 -3.49 0.91
CA ALA A 166 -15.28 -3.64 -0.48
C ALA A 166 -15.46 -2.35 -1.29
N VAL A 167 -16.59 -1.67 -1.12
CA VAL A 167 -16.86 -0.36 -1.74
C VAL A 167 -15.82 0.66 -1.27
N GLY A 168 -15.61 0.76 0.04
CA GLY A 168 -14.63 1.69 0.62
C GLY A 168 -13.20 1.42 0.14
N PHE A 169 -12.79 0.16 0.06
CA PHE A 169 -11.49 -0.23 -0.49
C PHE A 169 -11.33 0.19 -1.96
N VAL A 170 -12.30 -0.13 -2.83
CA VAL A 170 -12.24 0.24 -4.25
C VAL A 170 -12.23 1.76 -4.43
N LEU A 171 -13.12 2.48 -3.72
CA LEU A 171 -13.16 3.94 -3.78
C LEU A 171 -11.87 4.56 -3.26
N GLN A 172 -11.24 3.99 -2.24
CA GLN A 172 -9.96 4.50 -1.74
C GLN A 172 -8.85 4.42 -2.79
N VAL A 173 -8.76 3.32 -3.55
CA VAL A 173 -7.80 3.20 -4.67
C VAL A 173 -8.09 4.23 -5.76
N VAL A 174 -9.37 4.38 -6.14
CA VAL A 174 -9.82 5.35 -7.14
C VAL A 174 -9.46 6.78 -6.71
N LEU A 175 -9.80 7.14 -5.46
CA LEU A 175 -9.55 8.46 -4.90
C LEU A 175 -8.06 8.78 -4.86
N MET A 176 -7.20 7.81 -4.56
CA MET A 176 -5.75 8.03 -4.61
C MET A 176 -5.33 8.55 -5.98
N TYR A 177 -5.65 7.84 -7.06
CA TYR A 177 -5.25 8.24 -8.42
C TYR A 177 -5.93 9.51 -8.91
N VAL A 178 -7.22 9.71 -8.58
CA VAL A 178 -7.93 10.95 -8.94
C VAL A 178 -7.30 12.15 -8.26
N CYS A 179 -6.96 12.04 -6.98
CA CYS A 179 -6.31 13.12 -6.25
C CYS A 179 -4.87 13.36 -6.76
N THR A 180 -4.10 12.31 -7.05
CA THR A 180 -2.72 12.48 -7.55
C THR A 180 -2.72 13.22 -8.87
N VAL A 181 -3.61 12.87 -9.79
CA VAL A 181 -3.66 13.53 -11.11
C VAL A 181 -4.29 14.93 -11.03
N ALA A 182 -5.28 15.14 -10.15
CA ALA A 182 -5.88 16.45 -9.93
C ALA A 182 -4.88 17.48 -9.37
N LEU A 183 -3.86 17.02 -8.63
CA LEU A 183 -2.79 17.87 -8.10
C LEU A 183 -1.68 18.16 -9.13
N LYS A 184 -1.70 17.54 -10.31
CA LYS A 184 -0.71 17.74 -11.39
C LYS A 184 -1.14 18.88 -12.32
N THR A 185 -1.18 20.09 -11.79
CA THR A 185 -1.68 21.29 -12.52
C THR A 185 -0.62 22.11 -13.23
N SER A 186 0.66 21.77 -13.06
CA SER A 186 1.78 22.57 -13.55
C SER A 186 2.16 22.25 -15.00
N THR A 187 2.88 23.16 -15.67
CA THR A 187 3.18 23.04 -17.11
C THR A 187 4.10 21.87 -17.44
N GLU A 188 4.89 21.42 -16.47
CA GLU A 188 5.79 20.28 -16.57
C GLU A 188 5.03 18.97 -16.85
N TRP A 189 3.77 18.86 -16.42
CA TRP A 189 2.92 17.72 -16.77
C TRP A 189 2.28 17.90 -18.14
N TRP A 190 1.69 19.06 -18.37
CA TRP A 190 1.06 19.42 -19.63
C TRP A 190 1.06 20.94 -19.85
N PRO A 191 1.46 21.45 -21.03
CA PRO A 191 1.83 20.71 -22.23
C PRO A 191 3.32 20.38 -22.35
N GLU A 192 4.19 20.81 -21.43
CA GLU A 192 5.65 20.73 -21.65
C GLU A 192 6.19 19.30 -21.53
N GLY A 193 5.63 18.49 -20.62
CA GLY A 193 5.95 17.07 -20.48
C GLY A 193 7.31 16.78 -19.85
N THR A 194 7.86 17.71 -19.08
CA THR A 194 9.19 17.61 -18.44
C THR A 194 9.17 16.97 -17.05
N ALA A 195 8.01 16.64 -16.47
CA ALA A 195 7.91 16.20 -15.07
C ALA A 195 8.69 14.90 -14.76
N VAL A 196 8.66 13.89 -15.63
CA VAL A 196 9.43 12.65 -15.41
C VAL A 196 10.92 12.92 -15.52
N TRP A 197 11.35 13.80 -16.43
CA TRP A 197 12.75 14.22 -16.54
C TRP A 197 13.23 14.86 -15.22
N TYR A 198 12.46 15.81 -14.66
CA TYR A 198 12.79 16.39 -13.35
C TYR A 198 12.87 15.34 -12.24
N ALA A 199 11.95 14.37 -12.22
CA ALA A 199 11.93 13.34 -11.20
C ALA A 199 13.20 12.46 -11.20
N ILE A 200 13.70 12.07 -12.38
CA ILE A 200 14.88 11.21 -12.51
C ILE A 200 16.20 11.97 -12.57
N THR A 201 16.19 13.30 -12.64
CA THR A 201 17.42 14.11 -12.51
C THR A 201 17.71 14.42 -11.04
N LEU A 202 16.77 14.14 -10.13
CA LEU A 202 17.04 14.17 -8.69
C LEU A 202 17.92 12.97 -8.32
N GLU A 203 19.23 13.19 -8.25
CA GLU A 203 20.24 12.15 -7.99
C GLU A 203 19.94 11.30 -6.76
N GLN A 204 19.33 11.89 -5.73
CA GLN A 204 18.94 11.18 -4.50
C GLN A 204 17.92 10.05 -4.72
N PHE A 205 17.10 10.14 -5.77
CA PHE A 205 15.97 9.22 -6.01
C PHE A 205 16.14 8.43 -7.29
N THR A 206 17.32 8.38 -7.90
CA THR A 206 17.51 7.85 -9.26
C THR A 206 18.33 6.57 -9.24
N THR A 207 17.85 5.54 -9.95
CA THR A 207 18.59 4.28 -10.13
C THR A 207 19.57 4.38 -11.30
N PRO A 208 20.52 3.43 -11.46
CA PRO A 208 21.38 3.38 -12.63
C PRO A 208 20.64 3.31 -13.98
N LEU A 209 19.44 2.70 -14.00
CA LEU A 209 18.58 2.68 -15.20
C LEU A 209 17.92 4.05 -15.44
N GLY A 210 17.47 4.72 -14.37
CA GLY A 210 16.97 6.09 -14.44
C GLY A 210 18.04 7.05 -14.99
N ASP A 211 19.28 6.92 -14.52
CA ASP A 211 20.42 7.72 -14.98
C ASP A 211 20.67 7.53 -16.49
N GLN A 212 20.67 6.29 -16.97
CA GLN A 212 20.80 6.02 -18.41
C GLN A 212 19.67 6.63 -19.24
N LEU A 213 18.43 6.62 -18.72
CA LEU A 213 17.26 7.17 -19.39
C LEU A 213 17.31 8.70 -19.54
N GLN A 214 18.06 9.42 -18.71
CA GLN A 214 18.24 10.87 -18.83
C GLN A 214 18.79 11.29 -20.20
N ASN A 215 19.52 10.39 -20.88
CA ASN A 215 20.04 10.61 -22.23
C ASN A 215 18.97 10.62 -23.33
N PHE A 216 17.71 10.28 -23.01
CA PHE A 216 16.60 10.19 -23.96
C PHE A 216 15.44 11.15 -23.59
N PRO A 217 15.64 12.47 -23.66
CA PRO A 217 14.64 13.45 -23.21
C PRO A 217 13.29 13.36 -23.94
N GLU A 218 13.29 13.03 -25.23
CA GLU A 218 12.05 12.81 -25.98
C GLU A 218 11.25 11.61 -25.45
N LEU A 219 11.93 10.52 -25.09
CA LEU A 219 11.26 9.36 -24.47
C LEU A 219 10.64 9.75 -23.12
N LEU A 220 11.39 10.49 -22.30
CA LEU A 220 10.91 10.95 -21.00
C LEU A 220 9.70 11.87 -21.12
N LYS A 221 9.64 12.69 -22.17
CA LYS A 221 8.48 13.51 -22.48
C LYS A 221 7.24 12.67 -22.76
N TRP A 222 7.36 11.65 -23.61
CA TRP A 222 6.27 10.70 -23.87
C TRP A 222 5.87 9.93 -22.61
N LEU A 223 6.84 9.55 -21.76
CA LEU A 223 6.56 8.90 -20.48
C LEU A 223 5.82 9.83 -19.52
N THR A 224 6.13 11.13 -19.47
CA THR A 224 5.39 12.11 -18.65
C THR A 224 3.91 12.13 -19.03
N TRP A 225 3.60 12.26 -20.32
CA TRP A 225 2.22 12.23 -20.79
C TRP A 225 1.57 10.86 -20.61
N GLY A 226 2.34 9.79 -20.73
CA GLY A 226 1.89 8.42 -20.45
C GLY A 226 1.46 8.25 -19.00
N VAL A 227 2.30 8.67 -18.04
CA VAL A 227 1.98 8.67 -16.60
C VAL A 227 0.73 9.51 -16.33
N TYR A 228 0.70 10.74 -16.84
CA TYR A 228 -0.43 11.65 -16.66
C TYR A 228 -1.74 11.06 -17.22
N GLY A 229 -1.69 10.47 -18.42
CA GLY A 229 -2.84 9.82 -19.05
C GLY A 229 -3.29 8.56 -18.32
N VAL A 230 -2.37 7.71 -17.88
CA VAL A 230 -2.68 6.48 -17.14
C VAL A 230 -3.33 6.79 -15.79
N GLU A 231 -2.89 7.83 -15.09
CA GLU A 231 -3.52 8.22 -13.81
C GLU A 231 -4.94 8.79 -13.99
N TRP A 232 -5.23 9.48 -15.10
CA TRP A 232 -6.59 9.89 -15.46
C TRP A 232 -7.47 8.71 -15.86
N VAL A 233 -6.96 7.83 -16.73
CA VAL A 233 -7.74 6.75 -17.36
C VAL A 233 -7.90 5.54 -16.44
N GLY A 234 -6.91 5.24 -15.60
CA GLY A 234 -6.90 4.09 -14.69
C GLY A 234 -8.16 3.98 -13.83
N PRO A 235 -8.53 5.03 -13.06
CA PRO A 235 -9.75 5.04 -12.26
C PRO A 235 -11.03 4.83 -13.08
N LEU A 236 -11.10 5.41 -14.28
CA LEU A 236 -12.25 5.27 -15.19
C LEU A 236 -12.38 3.84 -15.69
N LEU A 237 -11.26 3.19 -16.04
CA LEU A 237 -11.24 1.77 -16.45
C LEU A 237 -11.61 0.84 -15.31
N LEU A 238 -11.14 1.11 -14.08
CA LEU A 238 -11.48 0.32 -12.89
C LEU A 238 -12.97 0.40 -12.54
N LEU A 239 -13.60 1.56 -12.76
CA LEU A 239 -15.02 1.78 -12.47
C LEU A 239 -15.95 1.53 -13.67
N CYS A 240 -15.41 1.15 -14.83
CA CYS A 240 -16.22 0.93 -16.03
C CYS A 240 -17.11 -0.33 -15.88
N PRO A 241 -18.44 -0.20 -15.96
CA PRO A 241 -19.35 -1.36 -15.87
C PRO A 241 -19.41 -2.16 -17.19
N PHE A 242 -19.10 -1.53 -18.32
CA PHE A 242 -19.05 -2.17 -19.65
C PHE A 242 -17.80 -3.03 -19.79
N TRP A 243 -17.98 -4.28 -20.21
CA TRP A 243 -16.88 -5.26 -20.33
C TRP A 243 -15.94 -5.25 -19.13
N HIS A 244 -16.52 -5.09 -17.93
CA HIS A 244 -15.83 -4.78 -16.68
C HIS A 244 -14.57 -5.62 -16.45
N VAL A 245 -14.62 -6.94 -16.71
CA VAL A 245 -13.45 -7.82 -16.52
C VAL A 245 -12.27 -7.37 -17.41
N TRP A 246 -12.52 -7.13 -18.69
CA TRP A 246 -11.49 -6.67 -19.63
C TRP A 246 -11.02 -5.25 -19.30
N MET A 247 -11.94 -4.32 -19.08
CA MET A 247 -11.59 -2.93 -18.75
C MET A 247 -10.78 -2.83 -17.46
N ARG A 248 -11.21 -3.55 -16.41
CA ARG A 248 -10.48 -3.63 -15.14
C ARG A 248 -9.11 -4.27 -15.31
N THR A 249 -9.01 -5.32 -16.12
CA THR A 249 -7.71 -6.00 -16.38
C THR A 249 -6.74 -5.05 -17.08
N ILE A 250 -7.19 -4.34 -18.12
CA ILE A 250 -6.38 -3.34 -18.81
C ILE A 250 -5.96 -2.22 -17.84
N GLY A 251 -6.91 -1.69 -17.06
CA GLY A 251 -6.61 -0.66 -16.06
C GLY A 251 -5.58 -1.12 -15.03
N VAL A 252 -5.72 -2.33 -14.48
CA VAL A 252 -4.75 -2.91 -13.54
C VAL A 252 -3.39 -3.10 -14.20
N LEU A 253 -3.32 -3.61 -15.44
CA LEU A 253 -2.06 -3.78 -16.16
C LEU A 253 -1.35 -2.45 -16.41
N LEU A 254 -2.08 -1.41 -16.82
CA LEU A 254 -1.52 -0.06 -17.01
C LEU A 254 -0.95 0.49 -15.71
N LEU A 255 -1.68 0.35 -14.60
CA LEU A 255 -1.21 0.80 -13.28
C LEU A 255 0.01 0.01 -12.81
N ILE A 256 0.04 -1.31 -13.03
CA ILE A 256 1.22 -2.14 -12.75
C ILE A 256 2.41 -1.68 -13.58
N SER A 257 2.23 -1.46 -14.89
CA SER A 257 3.31 -0.97 -15.77
C SER A 257 3.86 0.38 -15.31
N LEU A 258 2.99 1.29 -14.86
CA LEU A 258 3.40 2.57 -14.28
C LEU A 258 4.28 2.37 -13.04
N HIS A 259 3.85 1.54 -12.09
CA HIS A 259 4.61 1.28 -10.86
C HIS A 259 5.92 0.53 -11.12
N LEU A 260 5.93 -0.41 -12.08
CA LEU A 260 7.15 -1.08 -12.51
C LEU A 260 8.14 -0.10 -13.12
N GLY A 261 7.67 0.85 -13.93
CA GLY A 261 8.51 1.94 -14.44
C GLY A 261 9.16 2.72 -13.30
N LEU A 262 8.36 3.18 -12.34
CA LEU A 262 8.86 3.90 -11.17
C LEU A 262 9.88 3.10 -10.36
N ILE A 263 9.59 1.83 -10.03
CA ILE A 263 10.51 0.97 -9.27
C ILE A 263 11.84 0.73 -10.00
N LEU A 264 11.80 0.63 -11.34
CA LEU A 264 13.00 0.39 -12.14
C LEU A 264 13.87 1.65 -12.28
N THR A 265 13.26 2.84 -12.32
CA THR A 265 13.97 4.09 -12.62
C THR A 265 14.21 4.98 -11.39
N MET A 266 13.50 4.75 -10.29
CA MET A 266 13.60 5.56 -9.08
C MET A 266 13.84 4.71 -7.83
N GLU A 267 14.68 5.21 -6.93
CA GLU A 267 14.81 4.73 -5.56
C GLU A 267 13.73 5.41 -4.70
N LEU A 268 12.74 4.63 -4.26
CA LEU A 268 11.52 5.11 -3.59
C LEU A 268 11.37 4.56 -2.17
#